data_AF-A0A382ASM4-F1
#
_entry.id   AF-A0A382ASM4-F1
#
_cell.length_a   1.000
_cell.length_b   1.000
_cell.length_c   1.000
_cell.angle_alpha   90.00
_cell.angle_beta   90.00
_cell.angle_gamma   90.00
#
_symmetry.space_group_name_H-M   'P 1'
#
loop_
_entity.id
_entity.type
_entity.pdbx_description
1 polymer ?
#
loop_
_entity_poly.entity_id
_entity_poly.type
_entity_poly.pdbx_seq_one_letter_code
_entity_poly.pdbx_strand_id
1 'polypeptide(L)'
;MLIGKLTKALILTLGLITYVIGQDFRDETIQITYPTTGTMIDTNFVDATFTIADYFDLGTPGCASCDGFIEVFVDGSSVDSIYSADAIIPLTGLSEGNHTLIVEAV
;
A
#
# COMPACT_ATOMS: atom_id res chain seq x y z
N MET A 1 3.83 49.38 -11.59
CA MET A 1 3.22 48.13 -12.08
C MET A 1 4.14 46.88 -11.99
N LEU A 2 5.44 47.03 -11.72
CA LEU A 2 6.40 45.91 -11.64
C LEU A 2 6.39 45.17 -10.29
N ILE A 3 6.21 45.89 -9.18
CA ILE A 3 6.20 45.35 -7.80
C ILE A 3 5.08 44.30 -7.61
N GLY A 4 3.87 44.58 -8.08
CA GLY A 4 2.74 43.63 -7.99
C GLY A 4 2.92 42.36 -8.82
N LYS A 5 3.76 42.37 -9.87
CA LYS A 5 4.09 41.17 -10.65
C LYS A 5 5.13 40.31 -9.92
N LEU A 6 6.12 40.94 -9.28
CA LEU A 6 7.15 40.25 -8.50
C LEU A 6 6.55 39.56 -7.26
N THR A 7 5.63 40.22 -6.56
CA THR A 7 4.94 39.63 -5.38
C THR A 7 4.07 38.44 -5.77
N LYS A 8 3.34 38.52 -6.89
CA LYS A 8 2.52 37.41 -7.40
C LYS A 8 3.37 36.21 -7.84
N ALA A 9 4.48 36.47 -8.54
CA ALA A 9 5.42 35.42 -8.93
C ALA A 9 6.01 34.73 -7.69
N LEU A 10 6.44 35.50 -6.70
CA LEU A 10 6.99 34.95 -5.46
C LEU A 10 5.96 34.09 -4.68
N ILE A 11 4.71 34.56 -4.55
CA ILE A 11 3.64 33.79 -3.88
C ILE A 11 3.35 32.50 -4.63
N LEU A 12 3.29 32.55 -5.97
CA LEU A 12 3.06 31.36 -6.79
C LEU A 12 4.19 30.34 -6.61
N THR A 13 5.45 30.79 -6.67
CA THR A 13 6.61 29.92 -6.47
C THR A 13 6.63 29.32 -5.08
N LEU A 14 6.34 30.11 -4.04
CA LEU A 14 6.27 29.61 -2.66
C LEU A 14 5.13 28.59 -2.49
N GLY A 15 3.97 28.84 -3.10
CA GLY A 15 2.84 27.92 -3.10
C GLY A 15 3.13 26.59 -3.79
N LEU A 16 3.83 26.61 -4.93
CA LEU A 16 4.29 25.38 -5.60
C LEU A 16 5.28 24.61 -4.72
N ILE A 17 6.24 25.30 -4.09
CA ILE A 17 7.23 24.66 -3.21
C ILE A 17 6.52 23.97 -2.03
N THR A 18 5.59 24.66 -1.37
CA THR A 18 4.84 24.07 -0.25
C THR A 18 3.92 22.94 -0.68
N TYR A 19 3.37 23.01 -1.90
CA TYR A 19 2.57 21.93 -2.47
C TYR A 19 3.43 20.68 -2.72
N VAL A 20 4.63 20.84 -3.28
CA VAL A 20 5.56 19.72 -3.51
C VAL A 20 6.00 19.09 -2.20
N ILE A 21 6.43 19.89 -1.21
CA ILE A 21 6.89 19.38 0.09
C ILE A 21 5.75 18.72 0.89
N GLY A 22 4.50 19.18 0.71
CA GLY A 22 3.33 18.57 1.34
C GLY A 22 3.01 17.16 0.82
N GLN A 23 3.52 16.79 -0.36
CA GLN A 23 3.35 15.44 -0.90
C GLN A 23 4.24 14.41 -0.21
N ASP A 24 5.28 14.81 0.53
CA ASP A 24 6.25 13.91 1.17
C ASP A 24 5.82 13.40 2.56
N PHE A 25 4.63 13.78 3.05
CA PHE A 25 4.02 13.24 4.27
C PHE A 25 2.97 12.17 3.95
N ARG A 26 3.33 11.15 3.16
CA ARG A 26 2.35 10.14 2.70
C ARG A 26 2.02 9.13 3.78
N ASP A 27 0.72 8.84 3.84
CA ASP A 27 0.06 7.87 4.71
C ASP A 27 0.54 6.43 4.43
N GLU A 28 0.10 5.50 5.28
CA GLU A 28 0.40 4.07 5.26
C GLU A 28 0.42 3.48 3.83
N THR A 29 1.53 2.84 3.45
CA THR A 29 1.77 2.38 2.07
C THR A 29 0.83 1.24 1.68
N ILE A 30 0.44 0.39 2.62
CA ILE A 30 -0.41 -0.78 2.36
C ILE A 30 -1.43 -0.97 3.48
N GLN A 31 -2.68 -1.27 3.11
CA GLN A 31 -3.75 -1.52 4.07
C GLN A 31 -4.56 -2.75 3.66
N ILE A 32 -4.71 -3.71 4.58
CA ILE A 32 -5.64 -4.82 4.39
C ILE A 32 -7.06 -4.27 4.46
N THR A 33 -7.85 -4.51 3.41
CA THR A 33 -9.26 -4.08 3.34
C THR A 33 -10.22 -5.19 3.77
N TYR A 34 -9.81 -6.45 3.64
CA TYR A 34 -10.54 -7.61 4.15
C TYR A 34 -9.58 -8.81 4.33
N PRO A 35 -9.76 -9.66 5.36
CA PRO A 35 -10.68 -9.49 6.48
C PRO A 35 -10.26 -8.32 7.40
N THR A 36 -11.22 -7.73 8.11
CA THR A 36 -10.91 -6.76 9.17
C THR A 36 -10.63 -7.49 10.48
N THR A 37 -9.81 -6.89 11.34
CA THR A 37 -9.43 -7.46 12.65
C THR A 37 -10.66 -7.88 13.45
N GLY A 38 -10.66 -9.14 13.92
CA GLY A 38 -11.75 -9.71 14.71
C GLY A 38 -12.91 -10.28 13.89
N THR A 39 -12.83 -10.26 12.56
CA THR A 39 -13.79 -10.95 11.69
C THR A 39 -13.77 -12.45 11.99
N MET A 40 -14.96 -13.03 12.23
CA MET A 40 -15.12 -14.49 12.32
C MET A 40 -15.40 -15.06 10.94
N ILE A 41 -14.67 -16.13 10.58
CA ILE A 41 -14.76 -16.81 9.29
C ILE A 41 -15.08 -18.27 9.58
N ASP A 42 -16.21 -18.76 9.03
CA ASP A 42 -16.74 -20.11 9.27
C ASP A 42 -16.33 -21.10 8.17
N THR A 43 -15.20 -20.81 7.53
CA THR A 43 -14.60 -21.59 6.45
C THR A 43 -13.11 -21.74 6.71
N ASN A 44 -12.50 -22.78 6.16
CA ASN A 44 -11.05 -22.96 6.20
C ASN A 44 -10.30 -22.16 5.12
N PHE A 45 -10.97 -21.19 4.52
CA PHE A 45 -10.41 -20.30 3.51
C PHE A 45 -11.02 -18.91 3.61
N VAL A 46 -10.25 -17.90 3.18
CA VAL A 46 -10.68 -16.51 3.04
C VAL A 46 -9.91 -15.85 1.90
N ASP A 47 -10.62 -15.12 1.06
CA ASP A 47 -10.02 -14.28 0.04
C ASP A 47 -9.71 -12.91 0.65
N ALA A 48 -8.46 -12.66 1.00
CA ALA A 48 -8.04 -11.36 1.54
C ALA A 48 -7.83 -10.33 0.42
N THR A 49 -8.10 -9.08 0.74
CA THR A 49 -7.95 -7.93 -0.17
C THR A 49 -7.18 -6.83 0.53
N PHE A 50 -6.50 -6.00 -0.27
CA PHE A 50 -5.71 -4.89 0.23
C PHE A 50 -5.82 -3.69 -0.72
N THR A 51 -5.34 -2.54 -0.24
CA THR A 51 -5.04 -1.37 -1.05
C THR A 51 -3.58 -1.01 -0.84
N ILE A 52 -2.91 -0.60 -1.90
CA ILE A 52 -1.55 -0.07 -1.86
C ILE A 52 -1.54 1.36 -2.39
N ALA A 53 -0.66 2.19 -1.87
CA ALA A 53 -0.52 3.56 -2.31
C ALA A 53 0.02 3.64 -3.75
N ASP A 54 -0.41 4.66 -4.46
CA ASP A 54 -0.15 4.90 -5.89
C ASP A 54 1.32 5.20 -6.23
N TYR A 55 2.15 5.44 -5.21
CA TYR A 55 3.57 5.74 -5.36
C TYR A 55 4.47 4.51 -5.15
N PHE A 56 3.91 3.34 -4.82
CA PHE A 56 4.64 2.09 -4.75
C PHE A 56 4.33 1.24 -5.98
N ASP A 57 5.27 1.20 -6.92
CA ASP A 57 5.12 0.44 -8.16
C ASP A 57 5.41 -1.04 -7.90
N LEU A 58 4.35 -1.84 -7.84
CA LEU A 58 4.44 -3.30 -7.79
C LEU A 58 4.98 -3.87 -9.09
N GLY A 59 5.90 -4.83 -8.99
CA GLY A 59 6.61 -5.39 -10.13
C GLY A 59 6.95 -6.85 -9.98
N THR A 60 6.97 -7.58 -11.09
CA THR A 60 7.34 -9.00 -11.11
C THR A 60 8.78 -9.25 -10.69
N PRO A 61 9.15 -10.48 -10.31
CA PRO A 61 10.54 -10.83 -9.98
C PRO A 61 11.52 -10.39 -11.05
N GLY A 62 12.56 -9.64 -10.65
CA GLY A 62 13.56 -9.11 -11.56
C GLY A 62 13.18 -7.81 -12.28
N CYS A 63 12.06 -7.16 -11.93
CA CYS A 63 11.79 -5.80 -12.39
C CYS A 63 12.86 -4.84 -11.84
N ALA A 64 13.55 -4.13 -12.73
CA ALA A 64 14.61 -3.18 -12.35
C ALA A 64 14.09 -1.74 -12.16
N SER A 65 12.83 -1.47 -12.51
CA SER A 65 12.21 -0.14 -12.49
C SER A 65 10.94 -0.08 -11.64
N CYS A 66 10.66 -1.12 -10.88
CA CYS A 66 9.55 -1.20 -9.95
C CYS A 66 10.12 -1.10 -8.53
N ASP A 67 9.31 -0.71 -7.57
CA ASP A 67 9.76 -0.60 -6.17
C ASP A 67 9.89 -1.97 -5.52
N GLY A 68 9.02 -2.91 -5.86
CA GLY A 68 9.08 -4.25 -5.29
C GLY A 68 7.80 -5.06 -5.44
N PHE A 69 7.50 -5.88 -4.44
CA PHE A 69 6.30 -6.72 -4.39
C PHE A 69 5.75 -6.79 -2.95
N ILE A 70 4.59 -7.42 -2.77
CA ILE A 70 4.03 -7.64 -1.43
C ILE A 70 4.28 -9.08 -1.02
N GLU A 71 4.85 -9.29 0.15
CA GLU A 71 4.95 -10.59 0.80
C GLU A 71 3.81 -10.76 1.80
N VAL A 72 3.16 -11.92 1.77
CA VAL A 72 2.00 -12.24 2.61
C VAL A 72 2.40 -13.25 3.67
N PHE A 73 2.09 -12.93 4.92
CA PHE A 73 2.35 -13.81 6.06
C PHE A 73 1.06 -14.21 6.77
N VAL A 74 0.94 -15.51 7.08
CA VAL A 74 -0.08 -16.05 7.98
C VAL A 74 0.63 -16.71 9.15
N ASP A 75 0.29 -16.27 10.37
CA ASP A 75 0.89 -16.74 11.62
C ASP A 75 2.44 -16.70 11.62
N GLY A 76 2.99 -15.68 10.95
CA GLY A 76 4.43 -15.45 10.82
C GLY A 76 5.13 -16.29 9.75
N SER A 77 4.40 -17.12 8.99
CA SER A 77 4.94 -17.87 7.85
C SER A 77 4.60 -17.17 6.54
N SER A 78 5.58 -16.99 5.65
CA SER A 78 5.36 -16.49 4.29
C SER A 78 4.55 -17.52 3.49
N VAL A 79 3.47 -17.08 2.86
CA VAL A 79 2.53 -17.94 2.12
C VAL A 79 2.35 -17.55 0.67
N ASP A 80 2.61 -16.29 0.31
CA ASP A 80 2.44 -15.82 -1.07
C ASP A 80 3.27 -14.55 -1.37
N SER A 81 3.44 -14.26 -2.65
CA SER A 81 4.06 -13.04 -3.17
C SER A 81 3.18 -12.40 -4.25
N ILE A 82 2.77 -11.17 -4.02
CA ILE A 82 1.78 -10.45 -4.83
C ILE A 82 2.45 -9.35 -5.65
N TYR A 83 2.18 -9.36 -6.95
CA TYR A 83 2.82 -8.49 -7.94
C TYR A 83 1.84 -7.53 -8.64
N SER A 84 0.60 -7.44 -8.14
CA SER A 84 -0.45 -6.60 -8.74
C SER A 84 -1.33 -6.00 -7.64
N ALA A 85 -1.67 -4.72 -7.79
CA ALA A 85 -2.47 -3.97 -6.82
C ALA A 85 -3.93 -4.45 -6.73
N ASP A 86 -4.44 -5.09 -7.78
CA ASP A 86 -5.82 -5.60 -7.84
C ASP A 86 -5.90 -7.10 -7.48
N ALA A 87 -4.81 -7.69 -6.99
CA ALA A 87 -4.77 -9.11 -6.68
C ALA A 87 -5.61 -9.45 -5.45
N ILE A 88 -6.27 -10.60 -5.52
CA ILE A 88 -6.88 -11.27 -4.37
C ILE A 88 -5.84 -12.21 -3.77
N ILE A 89 -5.79 -12.27 -2.44
CA ILE A 89 -4.89 -13.14 -1.69
C ILE A 89 -5.70 -14.35 -1.19
N PRO A 90 -5.64 -15.52 -1.87
CA PRO A 90 -6.39 -16.69 -1.45
C PRO A 90 -5.70 -17.40 -0.27
N LEU A 91 -6.23 -17.19 0.94
CA LEU A 91 -5.77 -17.91 2.12
C LEU A 91 -6.58 -19.19 2.25
N THR A 92 -5.92 -20.36 2.20
CA THR A 92 -6.58 -21.67 2.22
C THR A 92 -5.95 -22.59 3.23
N GLY A 93 -6.71 -23.60 3.68
CA GLY A 93 -6.21 -24.59 4.65
C GLY A 93 -6.02 -24.02 6.06
N LEU A 94 -6.72 -22.93 6.39
CA LEU A 94 -6.70 -22.35 7.72
C LEU A 94 -7.29 -23.34 8.72
N SER A 95 -6.57 -23.57 9.82
CA SER A 95 -7.08 -24.36 10.94
C SER A 95 -8.15 -23.60 11.71
N GLU A 96 -8.91 -24.28 12.57
CA GLU A 96 -9.76 -23.56 13.52
C GLU A 96 -8.89 -22.79 14.53
N GLY A 97 -9.20 -21.51 14.77
CA GLY A 97 -8.52 -20.70 15.77
C GLY A 97 -8.35 -19.24 15.35
N ASN A 98 -7.55 -18.52 16.14
CA ASN A 98 -7.16 -17.15 15.82
C ASN A 98 -5.96 -17.18 14.88
N HIS A 99 -6.05 -16.40 13.81
CA HIS A 99 -4.98 -16.24 12.83
C HIS A 99 -4.53 -14.79 12.75
N THR A 100 -3.25 -14.59 12.46
CA THR A 100 -2.67 -13.26 12.19
C THR A 100 -2.28 -13.18 10.72
N LEU A 101 -2.89 -12.25 9.99
CA LEU A 101 -2.54 -11.90 8.61
C LEU A 101 -1.70 -10.62 8.62
N ILE A 102 -0.54 -10.67 7.96
CA ILE A 102 0.32 -9.51 7.74
C ILE A 102 0.65 -9.44 6.24
N VAL A 103 0.70 -8.23 5.70
CA VAL A 103 1.17 -7.94 4.35
C VAL A 103 2.30 -6.92 4.45
N GLU A 104 3.41 -7.18 3.78
CA GLU A 104 4.60 -6.33 3.81
C GLU A 104 5.04 -5.99 2.39
N ALA A 105 5.35 -4.72 2.13
CA ALA A 105 5.99 -4.31 0.88
C ALA A 105 7.51 -4.57 1.00
N VAL A 106 8.08 -5.30 0.03
CA VAL A 106 9.47 -5.78 0.00
C VAL A 106 10.24 -5.17 -1.15
#